data_AF-A0A968JQ93-F1
#
_entry.id   AF-A0A968JQ93-F1
#
_cell.length_a   1.000
_cell.length_b   1.000
_cell.length_c   1.000
_cell.angle_alpha   90.00
_cell.angle_beta   90.00
_cell.angle_gamma   90.00
#
_symmetry.space_group_name_H-M   'P 1'
#
loop_
_entity.id
_entity.type
_entity.pdbx_description
1 polymer ?
#
loop_
_entity_poly.entity_id
_entity_poly.type
_entity_poly.pdbx_seq_one_letter_code
_entity_poly.pdbx_strand_id
1 'polypeptide(L)'
;MKTQINIISGILILTFLSACEDFLQRDLQGELTQESFPVTANDALLSTNQVYVTLREWYYHSGGYPILDIMSDDALKGSNPNDQLPTVGPYNSFTHTTTQDGLDRWWATLYKGIKRANVVIERVPLIQLDENIKNRYLAEAGF
;
A
#
# COMPACT_ATOMS: atom_id res chain seq x y z
N MET A 1 63.66 14.22 13.33
CA MET A 1 63.05 12.87 13.32
C MET A 1 61.73 12.81 14.09
N LYS A 2 61.67 13.20 15.38
CA LYS A 2 60.43 13.12 16.19
C LYS A 2 59.26 13.96 15.64
N THR A 3 59.54 15.15 15.11
CA THR A 3 58.54 16.02 14.46
C THR A 3 57.96 15.43 13.17
N GLN A 4 58.78 14.74 12.36
CA GLN A 4 58.34 14.04 11.15
C GLN A 4 57.45 12.84 11.49
N ILE A 5 57.79 12.09 12.55
CA ILE A 5 56.99 10.97 13.07
C ILE A 5 55.63 11.44 13.57
N ASN A 6 55.58 12.57 14.28
CA ASN A 6 54.32 13.14 14.78
C ASN A 6 53.40 13.63 13.64
N ILE A 7 53.96 14.20 12.57
CA ILE A 7 53.19 14.61 11.38
C ILE A 7 52.63 13.39 10.65
N ILE A 8 53.44 12.34 10.46
CA ILE A 8 53.00 11.09 9.83
C ILE A 8 51.90 10.40 10.67
N SER A 9 52.05 10.40 12.00
CA SER A 9 51.06 9.83 12.91
C SER A 9 49.74 10.63 12.90
N GLY A 10 49.79 11.96 12.77
CA GLY A 10 48.61 12.81 12.62
C GLY A 10 47.87 12.60 11.30
N ILE A 11 48.60 12.43 10.19
CA ILE A 11 48.00 12.15 8.87
C ILE A 11 47.33 10.77 8.86
N LEU A 12 47.95 9.77 9.48
CA LEU A 12 47.39 8.41 9.58
C LEU A 12 46.08 8.40 10.39
N ILE A 13 46.00 9.15 11.48
CA ILE A 13 44.77 9.29 12.27
C ILE A 13 43.66 9.99 11.48
N LEU A 14 43.98 11.00 10.65
CA LEU A 14 43.00 11.66 9.79
C LEU A 14 42.40 10.70 8.75
N THR A 15 43.17 9.74 8.22
CA THR A 15 42.67 8.74 7.27
C THR A 15 41.76 7.68 7.91
N PHE A 16 41.82 7.49 9.23
CA PHE A 16 40.91 6.57 9.94
C PHE A 16 39.56 7.21 10.30
N LEU A 17 39.42 8.54 10.18
CA LEU A 17 38.18 9.27 10.45
C LEU A 17 37.28 9.44 9.22
N SER A 18 37.73 9.05 8.01
CA SER A 18 36.87 8.97 6.83
C SER A 18 36.06 7.67 6.86
N ALA A 19 35.00 7.64 7.67
CA ALA A 19 34.01 6.58 7.61
C ALA A 19 33.24 6.67 6.28
N CYS A 20 33.10 5.55 5.58
CA CYS A 20 32.33 5.45 4.35
C CYS A 20 30.84 5.28 4.71
N GLU A 21 30.04 6.34 4.66
CA GLU A 21 28.59 6.27 4.94
C GLU A 21 27.84 5.38 3.92
N ASP A 22 28.28 5.40 2.66
CA ASP A 22 27.63 4.70 1.54
C ASP A 22 27.70 3.17 1.62
N PHE A 23 28.56 2.59 2.49
CA PHE A 23 28.66 1.13 2.61
C PHE A 23 27.39 0.51 3.23
N LEU A 24 26.74 1.24 4.14
CA LEU A 24 25.52 0.79 4.83
C LEU A 24 24.24 1.24 4.10
N GLN A 25 24.33 2.22 3.19
CA GLN A 25 23.20 2.66 2.37
C GLN A 25 23.19 1.88 1.05
N ARG A 26 22.36 0.83 1.00
CA ARG A 26 22.03 0.16 -0.26
C ARG A 26 20.57 0.37 -0.59
N ASP A 27 20.32 1.02 -1.71
CA ASP A 27 18.98 1.12 -2.26
C ASP A 27 18.46 -0.27 -2.64
N LEU A 28 17.16 -0.47 -2.43
CA LEU A 28 16.46 -1.66 -2.88
C LEU A 28 16.47 -1.68 -4.42
N GLN A 29 17.21 -2.62 -4.99
CA GLN A 29 17.26 -2.77 -6.46
C GLN A 29 16.05 -3.55 -6.95
N GLY A 30 15.37 -3.01 -7.97
CA GLY A 30 14.25 -3.68 -8.64
C GLY A 30 12.90 -3.55 -7.94
N GLU A 31 12.82 -2.82 -6.82
CA GLU A 31 11.57 -2.59 -6.09
C GLU A 31 11.14 -1.12 -6.19
N LEU A 32 9.84 -0.89 -6.33
CA LEU A 32 9.26 0.45 -6.28
C LEU A 32 9.00 0.81 -4.81
N THR A 33 9.67 1.83 -4.28
CA THR A 33 9.40 2.34 -2.93
C THR A 33 8.40 3.50 -3.00
N GLN A 34 7.73 3.80 -1.88
CA GLN A 34 6.85 4.98 -1.83
C GLN A 34 7.62 6.30 -1.96
N GLU A 35 8.94 6.29 -1.79
CA GLU A 35 9.80 7.45 -1.93
C GLU A 35 10.19 7.68 -3.39
N SER A 36 10.35 6.61 -4.17
CA SER A 36 10.83 6.64 -5.56
C SER A 36 9.73 6.49 -6.62
N PHE A 37 8.47 6.26 -6.23
CA PHE A 37 7.35 6.03 -7.15
C PHE A 37 6.06 6.70 -6.65
N PRO A 38 5.21 7.28 -7.53
CA PRO A 38 5.36 7.45 -8.98
C PRO A 38 6.19 8.70 -9.38
N VAL A 39 6.91 8.65 -10.51
CA VAL A 39 7.75 9.78 -10.99
C VAL A 39 7.56 10.12 -12.47
N THR A 40 7.13 9.17 -13.31
CA THR A 40 6.91 9.39 -14.74
C THR A 40 5.43 9.54 -15.10
N ALA A 41 5.14 10.04 -16.31
CA ALA A 41 3.78 10.10 -16.82
C ALA A 41 3.11 8.72 -16.94
N ASN A 42 3.89 7.68 -17.26
CA ASN A 42 3.40 6.31 -17.28
C ASN A 42 3.11 5.80 -15.86
N ASP A 43 3.93 6.17 -14.86
CA ASP A 43 3.68 5.81 -13.47
C ASP A 43 2.38 6.44 -12.98
N ALA A 44 2.08 7.70 -13.35
CA ALA A 44 0.81 8.34 -13.01
C ALA A 44 -0.40 7.54 -13.53
N LEU A 45 -0.32 7.05 -14.77
CA LEU A 45 -1.34 6.18 -15.35
C LEU A 45 -1.43 4.85 -14.58
N LEU A 46 -0.30 4.19 -14.31
CA LEU A 46 -0.27 2.91 -13.60
C LEU A 46 -0.76 3.02 -12.15
N SER A 47 -0.42 4.09 -11.45
CA SER A 47 -0.91 4.42 -10.11
C SER A 47 -2.42 4.61 -10.12
N THR A 48 -2.95 5.36 -11.09
CA THR A 48 -4.40 5.56 -11.25
C THR A 48 -5.10 4.24 -11.55
N ASN A 49 -4.56 3.43 -12.47
CA ASN A 49 -5.09 2.10 -12.77
C ASN A 49 -5.09 1.18 -11.53
N GLN A 50 -4.08 1.28 -10.66
CA GLN A 50 -4.04 0.49 -9.42
C GLN A 50 -5.17 0.83 -8.44
N VAL A 51 -5.67 2.07 -8.45
CA VAL A 51 -6.89 2.41 -7.69
C VAL A 51 -8.04 1.51 -8.15
N TYR A 52 -8.31 1.47 -9.46
CA TYR A 52 -9.34 0.62 -10.04
C TYR A 52 -9.11 -0.88 -9.85
N VAL A 53 -7.86 -1.35 -9.86
CA VAL A 53 -7.56 -2.77 -9.58
C VAL A 53 -8.09 -3.18 -8.21
N THR A 54 -8.09 -2.29 -7.22
CA THR A 54 -8.66 -2.56 -5.89
C THR A 54 -10.13 -2.95 -5.96
N LEU A 55 -10.90 -2.32 -6.85
CA LEU A 55 -12.34 -2.61 -7.01
C LEU A 55 -12.61 -4.03 -7.53
N ARG A 56 -11.62 -4.64 -8.19
CA ARG A 56 -11.71 -6.01 -8.71
C ARG A 56 -11.28 -7.05 -7.69
N GLU A 57 -10.76 -6.63 -6.54
CA GLU A 57 -10.36 -7.57 -5.52
C GLU A 57 -11.57 -8.23 -4.91
N TRP A 58 -11.48 -9.55 -4.71
CA TRP A 58 -12.59 -10.34 -4.18
C TRP A 58 -13.17 -9.74 -2.90
N TYR A 59 -12.31 -9.29 -1.99
CA TYR A 59 -12.72 -8.69 -0.73
C TYR A 59 -13.30 -7.28 -0.86
N TYR A 60 -13.17 -6.60 -2.00
CA TYR A 60 -13.87 -5.33 -2.27
C TYR A 60 -15.17 -5.61 -3.03
N HIS A 61 -15.08 -6.31 -4.16
CA HIS A 61 -16.18 -6.60 -5.07
C HIS A 61 -17.26 -7.48 -4.45
N SER A 62 -16.83 -8.55 -3.77
CA SER A 62 -17.71 -9.54 -3.14
C SER A 62 -17.65 -9.48 -1.61
N GLY A 63 -16.72 -8.72 -1.03
CA GLY A 63 -16.68 -8.52 0.43
C GLY A 63 -17.83 -7.65 0.89
N GLY A 64 -18.00 -7.44 2.20
CA GLY A 64 -19.10 -6.65 2.78
C GLY A 64 -20.49 -7.25 2.51
N TYR A 65 -20.93 -7.22 1.25
CA TYR A 65 -22.19 -7.70 0.71
C TYR A 65 -22.75 -8.98 1.36
N PRO A 66 -22.07 -10.15 1.33
CA PRO A 66 -22.62 -11.35 1.95
C PRO A 66 -22.71 -11.22 3.46
N ILE A 67 -21.87 -10.44 4.13
CA ILE A 67 -21.93 -10.26 5.59
C ILE A 67 -23.04 -9.28 5.96
N LEU A 68 -23.18 -8.17 5.23
CA LEU A 68 -24.12 -7.09 5.54
C LEU A 68 -25.57 -7.50 5.24
N ASP A 69 -25.80 -8.21 4.13
CA ASP A 69 -27.14 -8.54 3.66
C ASP A 69 -27.75 -9.72 4.42
N ILE A 70 -26.96 -10.75 4.75
CA ILE A 70 -27.44 -11.92 5.52
C ILE A 70 -27.70 -11.60 7.00
N MET A 71 -27.23 -10.44 7.47
CA MET A 71 -27.52 -9.92 8.80
C MET A 71 -28.78 -9.05 8.80
N SER A 72 -29.44 -8.91 7.65
CA SER A 72 -30.82 -8.41 7.52
C SER A 72 -31.81 -9.56 7.43
N ASP A 73 -33.11 -9.25 7.28
CA ASP A 73 -34.16 -10.21 7.01
C ASP A 73 -34.45 -10.44 5.51
N ASP A 74 -33.74 -9.77 4.61
CA ASP A 74 -33.94 -9.86 3.16
C ASP A 74 -33.17 -11.04 2.52
N ALA A 75 -32.11 -11.54 3.16
CA ALA A 75 -31.24 -12.58 2.62
C ALA A 75 -30.81 -13.62 3.68
N LEU A 76 -30.49 -14.82 3.20
CA LEU A 76 -29.82 -15.86 3.99
C LEU A 76 -28.50 -16.22 3.32
N LYS A 77 -27.55 -16.77 4.08
CA LYS A 77 -26.27 -17.29 3.53
C LYS A 77 -26.44 -18.11 2.25
N GLY A 78 -27.52 -18.89 2.16
CA GLY A 78 -27.76 -19.80 1.05
C GLY A 78 -26.69 -20.91 0.95
N SER A 79 -26.68 -21.64 -0.17
CA SER A 79 -25.78 -22.79 -0.41
C SER A 79 -25.99 -23.93 0.61
N ASN A 80 -25.03 -24.85 0.67
CA ASN A 80 -25.03 -25.96 1.63
C ASN A 80 -24.71 -25.46 3.05
N PRO A 81 -25.18 -26.15 4.11
CA PRO A 81 -24.91 -25.77 5.50
C PRO A 81 -23.42 -25.65 5.86
N ASN A 82 -22.57 -26.48 5.25
CA ASN A 82 -21.13 -26.52 5.55
C ASN A 82 -20.29 -25.53 4.71
N ASP A 83 -20.88 -24.90 3.69
CA ASP A 83 -20.16 -23.94 2.85
C ASP A 83 -19.96 -22.62 3.58
N GLN A 84 -18.69 -22.19 3.71
CA GLN A 84 -18.29 -20.98 4.45
C GLN A 84 -18.82 -20.94 5.89
N LEU A 85 -19.06 -22.10 6.49
CA LEU A 85 -19.58 -22.23 7.85
C LEU A 85 -18.72 -21.51 8.90
N PRO A 86 -17.38 -21.54 8.88
CA PRO A 86 -16.59 -20.84 9.90
C PRO A 86 -16.45 -19.33 9.65
N THR A 87 -16.71 -18.85 8.43
CA THR A 87 -16.50 -17.45 8.04
C THR A 87 -17.79 -16.67 8.02
N VAL A 88 -18.77 -17.10 7.21
CA VAL A 88 -20.05 -16.41 6.99
C VAL A 88 -21.13 -16.91 7.95
N GLY A 89 -21.07 -18.18 8.37
CA GLY A 89 -22.05 -18.79 9.28
C GLY A 89 -22.34 -17.97 10.55
N PRO A 90 -21.32 -17.52 11.30
CA PRO A 90 -21.53 -16.76 12.53
C PRO A 90 -22.17 -15.38 12.33
N TYR A 91 -22.07 -14.79 11.14
CA TYR A 91 -22.80 -13.56 10.81
C TYR A 91 -24.29 -13.85 10.56
N ASN A 92 -24.60 -14.92 9.82
CA ASN A 92 -25.99 -15.36 9.58
C ASN A 92 -26.75 -15.72 10.87
N SER A 93 -26.06 -16.26 11.88
CA SER A 93 -26.66 -16.64 13.17
C SER A 93 -26.47 -15.61 14.28
N PHE A 94 -25.86 -14.45 13.99
CA PHE A 94 -25.54 -13.42 14.99
C PHE A 94 -24.68 -13.93 16.18
N THR A 95 -23.78 -14.88 15.92
CA THR A 95 -22.86 -15.48 16.92
C THR A 95 -21.39 -15.17 16.63
N HIS A 96 -21.10 -14.16 15.81
CA HIS A 96 -19.75 -13.73 15.48
C HIS A 96 -19.00 -13.19 16.72
N THR A 97 -17.68 -13.33 16.71
CA THR A 97 -16.79 -12.79 17.75
C THR A 97 -16.02 -11.59 17.24
N THR A 98 -15.25 -10.94 18.11
CA THR A 98 -14.38 -9.82 17.74
C THR A 98 -13.23 -10.21 16.81
N THR A 99 -12.94 -11.51 16.68
CA THR A 99 -11.90 -12.05 15.78
C THR A 99 -12.51 -12.93 14.69
N GLN A 100 -13.79 -12.71 14.37
CA GLN A 100 -14.48 -13.47 13.35
C GLN A 100 -13.84 -13.25 11.97
N ASP A 101 -13.60 -14.35 11.25
CA ASP A 101 -12.95 -14.31 9.94
C ASP A 101 -13.82 -13.57 8.89
N GLY A 102 -13.16 -12.84 7.99
CA GLY A 102 -13.75 -12.24 6.79
C GLY A 102 -13.88 -10.72 6.85
N LEU A 103 -14.26 -10.16 8.01
CA LEU A 103 -14.42 -8.70 8.17
C LEU A 103 -13.08 -7.97 8.09
N ASP A 104 -12.03 -8.57 8.65
CA ASP A 104 -10.66 -8.07 8.63
C ASP A 104 -10.12 -7.87 7.20
N ARG A 105 -10.33 -8.85 6.33
CA ARG A 105 -9.88 -8.83 4.94
C ARG A 105 -10.65 -7.82 4.09
N TRP A 106 -11.97 -7.71 4.31
CA TRP A 106 -12.78 -6.67 3.67
C TRP A 106 -12.29 -5.29 4.08
N TRP A 107 -12.20 -5.02 5.39
CA TRP A 107 -11.74 -3.74 5.94
C TRP A 107 -10.34 -3.36 5.44
N ALA A 108 -9.38 -4.30 5.49
CA ALA A 108 -8.02 -4.07 5.01
C ALA A 108 -8.00 -3.74 3.49
N THR A 109 -8.88 -4.34 2.69
CA THR A 109 -8.95 -4.09 1.25
C THR A 109 -9.53 -2.70 0.96
N LEU A 110 -10.52 -2.24 1.72
CA LEU A 110 -11.03 -0.85 1.63
C LEU A 110 -9.91 0.16 1.91
N TYR A 111 -9.17 -0.01 3.00
CA TYR A 111 -8.04 0.86 3.34
C TYR A 111 -6.88 0.78 2.35
N LYS A 112 -6.69 -0.37 1.69
CA LYS A 112 -5.75 -0.47 0.58
C LYS A 112 -6.18 0.38 -0.62
N GLY A 113 -7.47 0.40 -0.95
CA GLY A 113 -8.03 1.29 -1.96
C GLY A 113 -7.79 2.76 -1.63
N ILE A 114 -8.13 3.17 -0.40
CA ILE A 114 -7.89 4.53 0.12
C ILE A 114 -6.40 4.90 0.00
N LYS A 115 -5.50 4.00 0.44
CA LYS A 115 -4.05 4.24 0.34
C LYS A 115 -3.61 4.46 -1.10
N ARG A 116 -4.10 3.65 -2.04
CA ARG A 116 -3.74 3.77 -3.47
C ARG A 116 -4.27 5.08 -4.07
N ALA A 117 -5.50 5.48 -3.74
CA ALA A 117 -6.07 6.76 -4.16
C ALA A 117 -5.25 7.94 -3.63
N ASN A 118 -4.86 7.91 -2.36
CA ASN A 118 -4.03 8.95 -1.75
C ASN A 118 -2.66 9.07 -2.42
N VAL A 119 -2.05 7.97 -2.86
CA VAL A 119 -0.80 8.03 -3.65
C VAL A 119 -1.00 8.84 -4.93
N VAL A 120 -2.13 8.66 -5.63
CA VAL A 120 -2.44 9.46 -6.83
C VAL A 120 -2.63 10.93 -6.45
N ILE A 121 -3.46 11.22 -5.46
CA ILE A 121 -3.80 12.57 -5.01
C ILE A 121 -2.56 13.35 -4.56
N GLU A 122 -1.65 12.71 -3.84
CA GLU A 122 -0.47 13.37 -3.27
C GLU A 122 0.71 13.45 -4.24
N ARG A 123 0.93 12.43 -5.08
CA ARG A 123 2.17 12.30 -5.87
C ARG A 123 2.02 12.69 -7.33
N VAL A 124 0.89 12.41 -7.96
CA VAL A 124 0.67 12.75 -9.39
C VAL A 124 0.73 14.26 -9.66
N PRO A 125 0.32 15.18 -8.75
CA PRO A 125 0.51 16.60 -8.97
C PRO A 125 1.96 17.03 -9.20
N LEU A 126 2.92 16.29 -8.63
CA LEU A 126 4.36 16.55 -8.70
C LEU A 126 5.00 16.09 -10.01
N ILE A 127 4.26 15.31 -10.82
CA ILE A 127 4.74 14.77 -12.09
C ILE A 127 4.41 15.77 -13.23
N GLN A 128 5.35 15.93 -14.16
CA GLN A 128 5.14 16.70 -15.38
C GLN A 128 4.13 15.98 -16.29
N LEU A 129 2.94 16.55 -16.44
CA LEU A 129 1.81 15.99 -17.20
C LEU A 129 1.03 17.13 -17.89
N ASP A 130 0.31 16.79 -18.95
CA ASP A 130 -0.75 17.65 -19.49
C ASP A 130 -1.79 17.94 -18.40
N GLU A 131 -2.26 19.19 -18.30
CA GLU A 131 -3.16 19.63 -17.24
C GLU A 131 -4.51 18.88 -17.27
N ASN A 132 -5.04 18.58 -18.46
CA ASN A 132 -6.30 17.85 -18.56
C ASN A 132 -6.14 16.41 -18.06
N ILE A 133 -5.03 15.77 -18.40
CA ILE A 133 -4.71 14.41 -17.94
C ILE A 133 -4.51 14.39 -16.43
N LYS A 134 -3.76 15.35 -15.88
CA LYS A 134 -3.54 15.48 -14.43
C LYS A 134 -4.87 15.66 -13.68
N ASN A 135 -5.70 16.60 -14.12
CA ASN A 135 -7.00 16.87 -13.51
C ASN A 135 -7.93 15.66 -13.59
N ARG A 136 -7.89 14.91 -14.71
CA ARG A 136 -8.65 13.67 -14.85
C ARG A 136 -8.22 12.63 -13.81
N TYR A 137 -6.92 12.34 -13.67
CA TYR A 137 -6.44 11.35 -12.70
C TYR A 137 -6.76 11.73 -11.25
N LEU A 138 -6.68 13.01 -10.90
CA LEU A 138 -7.06 13.48 -9.56
C LEU A 138 -8.57 13.34 -9.32
N ALA A 139 -9.39 13.63 -10.32
CA ALA A 139 -10.84 13.44 -10.23
C ALA A 139 -11.21 11.95 -10.12
N GLU A 140 -10.55 11.08 -10.88
CA GLU A 140 -10.75 9.63 -10.82
C GLU A 140 -10.35 9.05 -9.45
N ALA A 141 -9.25 9.52 -8.86
CA ALA A 141 -8.83 9.07 -7.53
C ALA A 141 -9.67 9.65 -6.39
N GLY A 142 -10.30 10.81 -6.61
CA GLY A 142 -11.15 11.48 -5.62
C GLY A 142 -12.62 11.07 -5.64
N PHE A 143 -13.06 10.31 -6.65
CA PHE A 143 -14.42 9.78 -6.79
C PHE A 143 -14.56 8.44 -6.07
#